data_AF-A0A2X0XSB8-F1
#
_entry.id   AF-A0A2X0XSB8-F1
#
_cell.length_a   1.000
_cell.length_b   1.000
_cell.length_c   1.000
_cell.angle_alpha   90.00
_cell.angle_beta   90.00
_cell.angle_gamma   90.00
#
_symmetry.space_group_name_H-M   'P 1'
#
loop_
_entity.id
_entity.type
_entity.pdbx_description
1 polymer ?
#
loop_
_entity_poly.entity_id
_entity_poly.type
_entity_poly.pdbx_seq_one_letter_code
_entity_poly.pdbx_strand_id
1 'polypeptide(L)'
;MNTYFQQVNRYLTMVAQQESNQLMHIAKQIVKRLTKGGIIQLFGSGHSMLLAQECYYRAGGLVPVKPIHIESLMLHQGARQSSQNEKKQAFLATYKDQLQFDDQDVCIIISTSANNPVPIDMAIYAKEAGALTISLQSLEYQHQPSRHPSGKRLEQVVDEVLNTHVPLGDGVLTVDQLQYAPVSTVLGATLLNALFAQIIELMHAQGASVPVFGSSNLGETNNDALIDQYGQRIHF
;
A
#
# COMPACT_ATOMS: atom_id res chain seq x y z
N MET A 1 4.23 -16.83 -23.41
CA MET A 1 3.09 -15.99 -22.99
C MET A 1 2.15 -16.73 -22.03
N ASN A 2 1.67 -17.94 -22.38
CA ASN A 2 0.80 -18.75 -21.51
C ASN A 2 1.43 -19.03 -20.11
N THR A 3 2.75 -19.29 -20.06
CA THR A 3 3.47 -19.59 -18.80
C THR A 3 3.41 -18.45 -17.78
N TYR A 4 3.49 -17.18 -18.20
CA TYR A 4 3.39 -16.05 -17.26
C TYR A 4 1.99 -15.95 -16.67
N PHE A 5 0.95 -16.01 -17.51
CA PHE A 5 -0.45 -16.00 -17.04
C PHE A 5 -0.74 -17.15 -16.09
N GLN A 6 -0.22 -18.35 -16.37
CA GLN A 6 -0.33 -19.50 -15.46
C GLN A 6 0.33 -19.22 -14.10
N GLN A 7 1.53 -18.63 -14.07
CA GLN A 7 2.17 -18.25 -12.81
C GLN A 7 1.39 -17.17 -12.06
N VAL A 8 0.96 -16.11 -12.74
CA VAL A 8 0.12 -15.07 -12.14
C VAL A 8 -1.15 -15.67 -11.54
N ASN A 9 -1.89 -16.51 -12.28
CA ASN A 9 -3.09 -17.17 -11.78
C ASN A 9 -2.82 -18.06 -10.56
N ARG A 10 -1.68 -18.77 -10.55
CA ARG A 10 -1.26 -19.58 -9.41
C ARG A 10 -1.06 -18.72 -8.16
N TYR A 11 -0.32 -17.62 -8.28
CA TYR A 11 -0.11 -16.70 -7.16
C TYR A 11 -1.42 -16.03 -6.72
N LEU A 12 -2.25 -15.56 -7.66
CA LEU A 12 -3.55 -14.97 -7.35
C LEU A 12 -4.47 -15.91 -6.57
N THR A 13 -4.52 -17.19 -6.98
CA THR A 13 -5.29 -18.22 -6.26
C THR A 13 -4.76 -18.42 -4.85
N MET A 14 -3.43 -18.50 -4.71
CA MET A 14 -2.78 -18.70 -3.43
C MET A 14 -3.01 -17.53 -2.47
N VAL A 15 -2.79 -16.29 -2.90
CA VAL A 15 -3.00 -15.11 -2.04
C VAL A 15 -4.47 -14.96 -1.65
N ALA A 16 -5.42 -15.22 -2.57
CA ALA A 16 -6.84 -15.17 -2.27
C ALA A 16 -7.25 -16.20 -1.20
N GLN A 17 -6.67 -17.40 -1.23
CA GLN A 17 -6.95 -18.44 -0.23
C GLN A 17 -6.31 -18.11 1.12
N GLN A 18 -5.01 -17.81 1.12
CA GLN A 18 -4.22 -17.69 2.35
C GLN A 18 -4.44 -16.37 3.09
N GLU A 19 -4.67 -15.27 2.38
CA GLU A 19 -4.80 -13.93 2.99
C GLU A 19 -6.25 -13.53 3.27
N SER A 20 -7.24 -14.37 2.93
CA SER A 20 -8.67 -14.06 3.09
C SER A 20 -9.07 -13.61 4.51
N ASN A 21 -8.61 -14.33 5.53
CA ASN A 21 -8.88 -13.99 6.93
C ASN A 21 -8.18 -12.70 7.36
N GLN A 22 -6.94 -12.51 6.91
CA GLN A 22 -6.14 -11.33 7.23
C GLN A 22 -6.72 -10.07 6.58
N LEU A 23 -7.15 -10.16 5.32
CA LEU A 23 -7.88 -9.11 4.62
C LEU A 23 -9.14 -8.70 5.41
N MET A 24 -9.95 -9.67 5.83
CA MET A 24 -11.19 -9.40 6.57
C MET A 24 -10.92 -8.75 7.93
N HIS A 25 -9.87 -9.22 8.62
CA HIS A 25 -9.45 -8.65 9.90
C HIS A 25 -8.97 -7.20 9.74
N ILE A 26 -8.08 -6.93 8.78
CA ILE A 26 -7.58 -5.60 8.48
C ILE A 26 -8.73 -4.67 8.05
N ALA A 27 -9.60 -5.12 7.14
CA ALA A 27 -10.73 -4.34 6.65
C ALA A 27 -11.63 -3.86 7.79
N LYS A 28 -11.95 -4.73 8.77
CA LYS A 28 -12.73 -4.36 9.96
C LYS A 28 -12.06 -3.27 10.79
N GLN A 29 -10.73 -3.31 10.93
CA GLN A 29 -9.99 -2.27 11.66
C GLN A 29 -10.02 -0.93 10.91
N ILE A 30 -9.83 -0.97 9.59
CA ILE A 30 -9.88 0.20 8.73
C ILE A 30 -11.27 0.85 8.77
N VAL A 31 -12.34 0.06 8.66
CA VAL A 31 -13.73 0.58 8.70
C VAL A 31 -14.01 1.34 9.99
N LYS A 32 -13.60 0.80 11.15
CA LYS A 32 -13.76 1.49 12.45
C LYS A 32 -13.10 2.87 12.48
N ARG A 33 -11.97 3.01 11.80
CA ARG A 33 -11.18 4.24 11.71
C ARG A 33 -11.79 5.23 10.71
N LEU A 34 -12.19 4.75 9.53
CA LEU A 34 -12.88 5.57 8.53
C LEU A 34 -14.21 6.13 9.06
N THR A 35 -14.98 5.36 9.82
CA THR A 35 -16.24 5.83 10.43
C THR A 35 -16.04 6.95 11.46
N LYS A 36 -14.80 7.17 11.91
CA LYS A 36 -14.42 8.26 12.82
C LYS A 36 -13.73 9.43 12.12
N GLY A 37 -13.74 9.44 10.78
CA GLY A 37 -13.17 10.52 9.97
C GLY A 37 -11.69 10.35 9.61
N GLY A 38 -11.09 9.19 9.89
CA GLY A 38 -9.74 8.89 9.42
C GLY A 38 -9.67 8.69 7.89
N ILE A 39 -8.47 8.80 7.33
CA ILE A 39 -8.19 8.47 5.92
C ILE A 39 -7.15 7.34 5.81
N ILE A 40 -7.11 6.69 4.65
CA ILE A 40 -6.06 5.72 4.31
C ILE A 40 -4.96 6.43 3.54
N GLN A 41 -3.76 6.44 4.11
CA GLN A 41 -2.58 6.99 3.49
C GLN A 41 -1.67 5.86 3.01
N LEU A 42 -1.23 5.88 1.74
CA LEU A 42 -0.39 4.84 1.16
C LEU A 42 1.00 5.39 0.82
N PHE A 43 2.04 4.64 1.17
CA PHE A 43 3.42 5.01 0.88
C PHE A 43 4.17 3.85 0.24
N GLY A 44 4.95 4.14 -0.80
CA GLY A 44 5.88 3.20 -1.40
C GLY A 44 7.07 3.93 -2.03
N SER A 45 8.23 3.30 -2.06
CA SER A 45 9.41 3.83 -2.76
C SER A 45 9.62 3.12 -4.10
N GLY A 46 10.14 3.84 -5.09
CA GLY A 46 10.41 3.31 -6.42
C GLY A 46 9.13 2.78 -7.09
N HIS A 47 9.16 1.52 -7.55
CA HIS A 47 8.01 0.89 -8.21
C HIS A 47 6.80 0.73 -7.27
N SER A 48 7.01 0.61 -5.96
CA SER A 48 5.93 0.48 -4.99
C SER A 48 5.02 1.72 -4.92
N MET A 49 5.49 2.88 -5.40
CA MET A 49 4.64 4.08 -5.53
C MET A 49 3.48 3.87 -6.52
N LEU A 50 3.66 3.03 -7.55
CA LEU A 50 2.58 2.72 -8.50
C LEU A 50 1.37 2.11 -7.78
N LEU A 51 1.61 1.32 -6.73
CA LEU A 51 0.55 0.69 -5.95
C LEU A 51 -0.16 1.69 -5.01
N ALA A 52 0.55 2.70 -4.49
CA ALA A 52 -0.07 3.78 -3.74
C ALA A 52 -0.98 4.62 -4.65
N GLN A 53 -0.53 4.90 -5.88
CA GLN A 53 -1.28 5.65 -6.89
C GLN A 53 -2.45 4.83 -7.48
N GLU A 54 -2.30 3.51 -7.63
CA GLU A 54 -3.34 2.62 -8.14
C GLU A 54 -4.66 2.75 -7.37
N CYS A 55 -4.61 3.03 -6.07
CA CYS A 55 -5.78 3.15 -5.20
C CYS A 55 -6.32 4.58 -5.10
N TYR A 56 -5.66 5.56 -5.73
CA TYR A 56 -5.97 6.98 -5.59
C TYR A 56 -6.80 7.50 -6.76
N TYR A 57 -7.80 8.34 -6.45
CA TYR A 57 -8.54 9.17 -7.39
C TYR A 57 -8.89 8.49 -8.73
N ARG A 58 -9.69 7.43 -8.66
CA ARG A 58 -10.12 6.65 -9.83
C ARG A 58 -11.57 6.19 -9.68
N ALA A 59 -12.22 5.93 -10.81
CA ALA A 59 -13.56 5.34 -10.83
C ALA A 59 -13.59 3.99 -10.09
N GLY A 60 -14.62 3.81 -9.24
CA GLY A 60 -14.75 2.64 -8.35
C GLY A 60 -13.83 2.67 -7.14
N GLY A 61 -12.97 3.68 -7.00
CA GLY A 61 -12.07 3.83 -5.87
C GLY A 61 -12.74 4.48 -4.67
N LEU A 62 -12.34 4.05 -3.47
CA LEU A 62 -12.72 4.69 -2.21
C LEU A 62 -12.10 6.09 -2.13
N VAL A 63 -12.89 7.10 -1.78
CA VAL A 63 -12.47 8.52 -1.77
C VAL A 63 -11.45 8.86 -0.66
N PRO A 64 -11.60 8.43 0.61
CA PRO A 64 -10.64 8.73 1.69
C PRO A 64 -9.29 7.99 1.55
N VAL A 65 -8.67 8.10 0.39
CA VAL A 65 -7.39 7.47 0.04
C VAL A 65 -6.41 8.55 -0.43
N LYS A 66 -5.22 8.57 0.16
CA LYS A 66 -4.19 9.58 -0.10
C LYS A 66 -2.80 8.95 -0.28
N PRO A 67 -2.20 8.98 -1.48
CA PRO A 67 -0.81 8.59 -1.65
C PRO A 67 0.11 9.64 -1.02
N ILE A 68 1.16 9.18 -0.32
CA ILE A 68 2.21 10.03 0.23
C ILE A 68 3.30 10.16 -0.83
N HIS A 69 3.32 11.27 -1.56
CA HIS A 69 4.30 11.54 -2.60
C HIS A 69 5.57 12.14 -2.02
N ILE A 70 6.68 11.41 -2.14
CA ILE A 70 8.02 11.94 -1.93
C ILE A 70 8.77 11.76 -3.24
N GLU A 71 8.79 12.83 -4.03
CA GLU A 71 9.25 12.85 -5.42
C GLU A 71 10.64 12.21 -5.61
N SER A 72 11.57 12.51 -4.72
CA SER A 72 12.95 11.98 -4.78
C SER A 72 13.06 10.47 -4.49
N LEU A 73 11.97 9.83 -4.07
CA LEU A 73 11.84 8.37 -3.95
C LEU A 73 11.12 7.75 -5.16
N MET A 74 10.60 8.55 -6.09
CA MET A 74 9.89 8.07 -7.28
C MET A 74 10.83 7.88 -8.48
N LEU A 75 10.47 6.98 -9.39
CA LEU A 75 11.35 6.57 -10.48
C LEU A 75 11.57 7.66 -11.53
N HIS A 76 10.57 8.52 -11.76
CA HIS A 76 10.63 9.56 -12.79
C HIS A 76 11.62 10.68 -12.43
N GLN A 77 11.92 10.89 -11.14
CA GLN A 77 12.99 11.79 -10.68
C GLN A 77 14.39 11.15 -10.78
N GLY A 78 14.47 9.83 -10.98
CA GLY A 78 15.71 9.10 -11.17
C GLY A 78 15.70 7.75 -10.47
N ALA A 79 15.58 6.66 -11.22
CA ALA A 79 15.48 5.30 -10.67
C ALA A 79 16.64 4.90 -9.74
N ARG A 80 17.89 5.25 -10.13
CA ARG A 80 19.07 4.99 -9.29
C ARG A 80 19.08 5.82 -8.02
N GLN A 81 18.67 7.09 -8.12
CA GLN A 81 18.60 8.01 -6.99
C GLN A 81 17.53 7.55 -5.99
N SER A 82 16.35 7.17 -6.46
CA SER A 82 15.28 6.57 -5.64
C SER A 82 15.81 5.38 -4.82
N SER A 83 16.49 4.43 -5.47
CA SER A 83 17.08 3.27 -4.80
C SER A 83 18.17 3.62 -3.78
N GLN A 84 18.93 4.69 -4.01
CA GLN A 84 19.93 5.19 -3.06
C GLN A 84 19.27 5.89 -1.88
N ASN A 85 18.25 6.71 -2.14
CA ASN A 85 17.50 7.44 -1.14
C ASN A 85 16.73 6.51 -0.20
N GLU A 86 16.10 5.46 -0.72
CA GLU A 86 15.39 4.46 0.10
C GLU A 86 16.31 3.81 1.16
N LYS A 87 17.61 3.72 0.87
CA LYS A 87 18.64 3.13 1.73
C LYS A 87 19.26 4.12 2.73
N LYS A 88 18.96 5.41 2.62
CA LYS A 88 19.51 6.43 3.52
C LYS A 88 18.79 6.38 4.87
N GLN A 89 19.57 6.36 5.93
CA GLN A 89 19.05 6.46 7.30
C GLN A 89 18.49 7.85 7.55
N ALA A 90 17.40 7.96 8.32
CA ALA A 90 16.77 9.23 8.67
C ALA A 90 16.41 10.10 7.45
N PHE A 91 16.22 9.50 6.27
CA PHE A 91 15.91 10.23 5.04
C PHE A 91 14.60 11.00 5.14
N LEU A 92 13.60 10.42 5.81
CA LEU A 92 12.29 11.02 6.00
C LEU A 92 12.31 12.22 6.98
N ALA A 93 13.40 12.44 7.72
CA ALA A 93 13.50 13.59 8.63
C ALA A 93 13.38 14.93 7.88
N THR A 94 13.84 15.01 6.62
CA THR A 94 13.71 16.21 5.79
C THR A 94 12.30 16.42 5.22
N TYR A 95 11.40 15.45 5.41
CA TYR A 95 10.03 15.46 4.90
C TYR A 95 9.00 15.47 6.03
N LYS A 96 9.41 15.57 7.30
CA LYS A 96 8.55 15.42 8.47
C LYS A 96 7.31 16.33 8.43
N ASP A 97 7.48 17.58 8.00
CA ASP A 97 6.37 18.55 7.92
C ASP A 97 5.31 18.20 6.85
N GLN A 98 5.67 17.34 5.90
CA GLN A 98 4.78 16.82 4.86
C GLN A 98 4.07 15.51 5.29
N LEU A 99 4.57 14.84 6.34
CA LEU A 99 4.04 13.60 6.87
C LEU A 99 3.03 13.88 7.98
N GLN A 100 1.80 14.18 7.59
CA GLN A 100 0.71 14.50 8.51
C GLN A 100 -0.19 13.27 8.71
N PHE A 101 -0.19 12.73 9.93
CA PHE A 101 -1.03 11.61 10.34
C PHE A 101 -1.86 11.98 11.57
N ASP A 102 -3.11 11.55 11.57
CA ASP A 102 -3.99 11.60 12.74
C ASP A 102 -4.14 10.21 13.39
N ASP A 103 -4.60 10.16 14.63
CA ASP A 103 -4.79 8.93 15.40
C ASP A 103 -5.88 8.01 14.85
N GLN A 104 -6.75 8.52 13.98
CA GLN A 104 -7.75 7.74 13.23
C GLN A 104 -7.25 7.27 11.86
N ASP A 105 -6.09 7.74 11.40
CA ASP A 105 -5.61 7.37 10.08
C ASP A 105 -5.12 5.92 10.02
N VAL A 106 -4.98 5.45 8.78
CA VAL A 106 -4.35 4.19 8.43
C VAL A 106 -3.18 4.49 7.52
N CYS A 107 -1.99 3.96 7.81
CA CYS A 107 -0.83 4.05 6.94
C CYS A 107 -0.53 2.67 6.36
N ILE A 108 -0.64 2.52 5.04
CA ILE A 108 -0.24 1.31 4.32
C ILE A 108 1.14 1.54 3.70
N ILE A 109 2.15 0.82 4.19
CA ILE A 109 3.55 0.89 3.75
C ILE A 109 3.82 -0.26 2.79
N ILE A 110 4.13 0.07 1.54
CA ILE A 110 4.32 -0.89 0.46
C ILE A 110 5.81 -1.07 0.22
N SER A 111 6.33 -2.26 0.57
CA SER A 111 7.74 -2.60 0.38
C SER A 111 7.91 -4.12 0.26
N THR A 112 8.19 -4.63 -0.94
CA THR A 112 8.32 -6.08 -1.18
C THR A 112 9.36 -6.73 -0.26
N SER A 113 10.52 -6.10 -0.09
CA SER A 113 11.64 -6.66 0.68
C SER A 113 11.66 -6.26 2.16
N ALA A 114 10.92 -5.22 2.54
CA ALA A 114 10.68 -4.82 3.93
C ALA A 114 11.93 -4.63 4.81
N ASN A 115 13.07 -4.29 4.22
CA ASN A 115 14.36 -4.25 4.93
C ASN A 115 15.15 -2.95 4.79
N ASN A 116 14.67 -1.99 3.99
CA ASN A 116 15.34 -0.70 3.82
C ASN A 116 14.91 0.30 4.91
N PRO A 117 15.76 1.28 5.27
CA PRO A 117 15.44 2.25 6.31
C PRO A 117 14.17 3.06 6.06
N VAL A 118 13.97 3.61 4.86
CA VAL A 118 12.85 4.52 4.56
C VAL A 118 11.45 3.94 4.85
N PRO A 119 11.07 2.74 4.36
CA PRO A 119 9.77 2.17 4.70
C PRO A 119 9.62 1.86 6.20
N ILE A 120 10.71 1.53 6.88
CA ILE A 120 10.71 1.29 8.33
C ILE A 120 10.51 2.60 9.11
N ASP A 121 11.23 3.67 8.74
CA ASP A 121 11.07 5.01 9.29
C ASP A 121 9.62 5.50 9.10
N MET A 122 9.02 5.26 7.92
CA MET A 122 7.62 5.63 7.65
C MET A 122 6.65 4.95 8.62
N ALA A 123 6.82 3.64 8.84
CA ALA A 123 6.00 2.90 9.79
C ALA A 123 6.18 3.40 11.22
N ILE A 124 7.40 3.73 11.64
CA ILE A 124 7.66 4.31 12.97
C ILE A 124 6.95 5.65 13.11
N TYR A 125 7.10 6.57 12.14
CA TYR A 125 6.47 7.88 12.21
C TYR A 125 4.94 7.82 12.24
N ALA A 126 4.33 7.00 11.38
CA ALA A 126 2.88 6.82 11.37
C ALA A 126 2.38 6.23 12.70
N LYS A 127 3.10 5.26 13.26
CA LYS A 127 2.75 4.62 14.53
C LYS A 127 2.91 5.57 15.73
N GLU A 128 3.95 6.38 15.76
CA GLU A 128 4.16 7.43 16.78
C GLU A 128 3.03 8.48 16.77
N ALA A 129 2.42 8.73 15.60
CA ALA A 129 1.25 9.60 15.47
C ALA A 129 -0.09 8.91 15.81
N GLY A 130 -0.09 7.60 16.14
CA GLY A 130 -1.28 6.84 16.51
C GLY A 130 -2.05 6.20 15.34
N ALA A 131 -1.56 6.35 14.10
CA ALA A 131 -2.16 5.72 12.94
C ALA A 131 -2.01 4.18 13.01
N LEU A 132 -2.98 3.45 12.45
CA LEU A 132 -2.84 2.02 12.25
C LEU A 132 -1.85 1.77 11.12
N THR A 133 -0.80 1.01 11.40
CA THR A 133 0.26 0.73 10.43
C THR A 133 0.12 -0.67 9.84
N ILE A 134 0.08 -0.74 8.51
CA ILE A 134 -0.08 -1.99 7.76
C ILE A 134 1.05 -2.06 6.74
N SER A 135 1.75 -3.19 6.65
CA SER A 135 2.69 -3.40 5.55
C SER A 135 2.08 -4.26 4.44
N LEU A 136 2.25 -3.84 3.18
CA LEU A 136 2.10 -4.70 2.00
C LEU A 136 3.50 -5.13 1.55
N GLN A 137 3.86 -6.37 1.83
CA GLN A 137 5.23 -6.88 1.64
C GLN A 137 5.24 -8.36 1.24
N SER A 138 6.41 -8.95 1.01
CA SER A 138 6.53 -10.41 0.89
C SER A 138 7.28 -11.00 2.06
N LEU A 139 6.64 -11.91 2.79
CA LEU A 139 7.28 -12.64 3.89
C LEU A 139 8.31 -13.68 3.39
N GLU A 140 8.42 -13.92 2.08
CA GLU A 140 9.54 -14.66 1.51
C GLU A 140 10.90 -13.96 1.80
N TYR A 141 10.88 -12.65 2.03
CA TYR A 141 12.06 -11.85 2.37
C TYR A 141 12.37 -11.80 3.87
N GLN A 142 11.57 -12.42 4.75
CA GLN A 142 11.67 -12.25 6.21
C GLN A 142 13.03 -12.66 6.81
N HIS A 143 13.77 -13.55 6.13
CA HIS A 143 15.10 -13.99 6.55
C HIS A 143 16.24 -13.12 6.00
N GLN A 144 15.95 -12.13 5.16
CA GLN A 144 16.97 -11.21 4.66
C GLN A 144 17.38 -10.23 5.77
N PRO A 145 18.68 -9.90 5.91
CA PRO A 145 19.13 -8.97 6.93
C PRO A 145 18.48 -7.59 6.73
N SER A 146 18.13 -6.96 7.85
CA SER A 146 17.71 -5.56 7.86
C SER A 146 18.88 -4.65 7.51
N ARG A 147 18.59 -3.57 6.77
CA ARG A 147 19.52 -2.46 6.52
C ARG A 147 19.22 -1.25 7.41
N HIS A 148 18.17 -1.31 8.21
CA HIS A 148 17.82 -0.24 9.14
C HIS A 148 18.71 -0.33 10.42
N PRO A 149 19.16 0.81 10.99
CA PRO A 149 20.06 0.82 12.16
C PRO A 149 19.55 0.07 13.39
N SER A 150 18.23 0.00 13.58
CA SER A 150 17.63 -0.75 14.70
C SER A 150 17.74 -2.27 14.55
N GLY A 151 18.17 -2.78 13.39
CA GLY A 151 18.16 -4.20 13.05
C GLY A 151 16.76 -4.77 12.78
N LYS A 152 15.69 -3.98 12.99
CA LYS A 152 14.31 -4.42 12.76
C LYS A 152 13.95 -4.45 11.28
N ARG A 153 13.00 -5.30 10.93
CA ARG A 153 12.31 -5.35 9.63
C ARG A 153 10.91 -4.77 9.74
N LEU A 154 10.26 -4.48 8.62
CA LEU A 154 8.96 -3.80 8.60
C LEU A 154 7.88 -4.56 9.38
N GLU A 155 7.81 -5.88 9.22
CA GLU A 155 6.89 -6.78 9.95
C GLU A 155 7.06 -6.76 11.47
N GLN A 156 8.20 -6.27 11.98
CA GLN A 156 8.48 -6.14 13.41
C GLN A 156 8.10 -4.76 13.98
N VAL A 157 7.61 -3.86 13.13
CA VAL A 157 7.32 -2.47 13.45
C VAL A 157 5.84 -2.15 13.24
N VAL A 158 5.26 -2.62 12.14
CA VAL A 158 3.84 -2.42 11.81
C VAL A 158 2.91 -3.18 12.75
N ASP A 159 1.64 -2.80 12.77
CA ASP A 159 0.59 -3.49 13.54
C ASP A 159 0.09 -4.72 12.80
N GLU A 160 -0.03 -4.64 11.47
CA GLU A 160 -0.55 -5.72 10.63
C GLU A 160 0.31 -5.92 9.37
N VAL A 161 0.37 -7.17 8.90
CA VAL A 161 1.03 -7.53 7.64
C VAL A 161 0.00 -8.06 6.67
N LEU A 162 0.05 -7.58 5.42
CA LEU A 162 -0.63 -8.18 4.28
C LEU A 162 0.43 -8.80 3.36
N ASN A 163 0.46 -10.13 3.30
CA ASN A 163 1.53 -10.85 2.62
C ASN A 163 1.20 -11.04 1.14
N THR A 164 2.07 -10.54 0.27
CA THR A 164 1.95 -10.66 -1.19
C THR A 164 2.42 -12.01 -1.71
N HIS A 165 3.20 -12.77 -0.91
CA HIS A 165 3.84 -14.02 -1.31
C HIS A 165 4.71 -13.93 -2.58
N VAL A 166 5.15 -12.72 -2.93
CA VAL A 166 6.06 -12.50 -4.07
C VAL A 166 7.35 -13.27 -3.82
N PRO A 167 7.81 -14.13 -4.75
CA PRO A 167 9.01 -14.92 -4.53
C PRO A 167 10.24 -14.02 -4.37
N LEU A 168 11.28 -14.56 -3.74
CA LEU A 168 12.59 -13.92 -3.74
C LEU A 168 13.03 -13.60 -5.18
N GLY A 169 13.40 -12.34 -5.41
CA GLY A 169 13.79 -11.79 -6.71
C GLY A 169 12.64 -11.25 -7.55
N ASP A 170 11.38 -11.38 -7.11
CA ASP A 170 10.15 -10.90 -7.76
C ASP A 170 9.81 -11.56 -9.12
N GLY A 171 10.79 -12.13 -9.83
CA GLY A 171 10.57 -12.85 -11.08
C GLY A 171 9.99 -14.26 -10.89
N VAL A 172 8.97 -14.59 -11.69
CA VAL A 172 8.30 -15.91 -11.66
C VAL A 172 8.71 -16.84 -12.81
N LEU A 173 9.51 -16.35 -13.75
CA LEU A 173 10.09 -17.13 -14.85
C LEU A 173 11.62 -17.12 -14.75
N THR A 174 12.28 -18.15 -15.31
CA THR A 174 13.73 -18.31 -15.24
C THR A 174 14.34 -18.70 -16.58
N VAL A 175 15.49 -18.10 -16.94
CA VAL A 175 16.36 -18.53 -18.05
C VAL A 175 17.81 -18.52 -17.57
N ASP A 176 18.50 -19.65 -17.67
CA ASP A 176 19.90 -19.79 -17.22
C ASP A 176 20.19 -19.17 -15.85
N GLN A 177 19.32 -19.47 -14.87
CA GLN A 177 19.33 -18.93 -13.49
C GLN A 177 18.92 -17.45 -13.33
N LEU A 178 18.70 -16.71 -14.42
CA LEU A 178 18.17 -15.34 -14.36
C LEU A 178 16.65 -15.36 -14.18
N GLN A 179 16.16 -14.75 -13.11
CA GLN A 179 14.73 -14.53 -12.88
C GLN A 179 14.23 -13.30 -13.66
N TYR A 180 13.02 -13.39 -14.21
CA TYR A 180 12.36 -12.31 -14.92
C TYR A 180 10.83 -12.43 -14.82
N ALA A 181 10.11 -11.47 -15.41
CA ALA A 181 8.65 -11.32 -15.34
C ALA A 181 8.18 -11.10 -13.89
N PRO A 182 8.32 -9.86 -13.37
CA PRO A 182 7.97 -9.53 -11.98
C PRO A 182 6.47 -9.68 -11.74
N VAL A 183 6.09 -9.98 -10.50
CA VAL A 183 4.69 -10.22 -10.13
C VAL A 183 4.19 -9.29 -9.01
N SER A 184 5.08 -8.57 -8.33
CA SER A 184 4.74 -7.74 -7.17
C SER A 184 3.66 -6.69 -7.46
N THR A 185 3.69 -6.06 -8.64
CA THR A 185 2.70 -5.05 -9.00
C THR A 185 1.32 -5.67 -9.19
N VAL A 186 1.21 -6.82 -9.88
CA VAL A 186 -0.07 -7.48 -10.10
C VAL A 186 -0.65 -7.98 -8.78
N LEU A 187 0.14 -8.68 -7.96
CA LEU A 187 -0.34 -9.20 -6.67
C LEU A 187 -0.67 -8.07 -5.70
N GLY A 188 0.17 -7.05 -5.62
CA GLY A 188 -0.04 -5.90 -4.76
C GLY A 188 -1.31 -5.12 -5.13
N ALA A 189 -1.52 -4.84 -6.43
CA ALA A 189 -2.71 -4.17 -6.90
C ALA A 189 -3.97 -5.00 -6.65
N THR A 190 -3.92 -6.32 -6.87
CA THR A 190 -5.06 -7.20 -6.58
C THR A 190 -5.39 -7.25 -5.09
N LEU A 191 -4.39 -7.40 -4.21
CA LEU A 191 -4.61 -7.44 -2.76
C LEU A 191 -5.15 -6.12 -2.22
N LEU A 192 -4.64 -4.98 -2.68
CA LEU A 192 -5.16 -3.68 -2.31
C LEU A 192 -6.61 -3.53 -2.76
N ASN A 193 -6.92 -3.78 -4.04
CA ASN A 193 -8.29 -3.68 -4.55
C ASN A 193 -9.25 -4.65 -3.82
N ALA A 194 -8.81 -5.86 -3.47
CA ALA A 194 -9.60 -6.80 -2.67
C ALA A 194 -9.86 -6.26 -1.25
N LEU A 195 -8.85 -5.65 -0.61
CA LEU A 195 -9.00 -4.99 0.68
C LEU A 195 -10.01 -3.84 0.61
N PHE A 196 -9.89 -2.96 -0.40
CA PHE A 196 -10.82 -1.84 -0.61
C PHE A 196 -12.25 -2.30 -0.88
N ALA A 197 -12.44 -3.35 -1.69
CA ALA A 197 -13.75 -3.95 -1.92
C ALA A 197 -14.38 -4.42 -0.60
N GLN A 198 -13.61 -5.11 0.25
CA GLN A 198 -14.09 -5.60 1.53
C GLN A 198 -14.40 -4.47 2.53
N ILE A 199 -13.62 -3.39 2.52
CA ILE A 199 -13.93 -2.18 3.30
C ILE A 199 -15.27 -1.60 2.87
N ILE A 200 -15.49 -1.44 1.55
CA ILE A 200 -16.73 -0.92 0.97
C ILE A 200 -17.94 -1.78 1.35
N GLU A 201 -17.82 -3.10 1.20
CA GLU A 201 -18.87 -4.05 1.56
C GLU A 201 -19.21 -4.00 3.06
N LEU A 202 -18.19 -3.90 3.93
CA LEU A 202 -18.38 -3.80 5.37
C LEU A 202 -19.03 -2.46 5.78
N MET A 203 -18.64 -1.34 5.15
CA MET A 203 -19.27 -0.04 5.38
C MET A 203 -20.74 -0.06 4.98
N HIS A 204 -21.04 -0.64 3.80
CA HIS A 204 -22.41 -0.81 3.33
C HIS A 204 -23.25 -1.67 4.28
N ALA A 205 -22.72 -2.82 4.71
CA ALA A 205 -23.41 -3.73 5.64
C ALA A 205 -23.70 -3.10 7.01
N GLN A 206 -22.91 -2.10 7.42
CA GLN A 206 -23.11 -1.33 8.65
C GLN A 206 -24.05 -0.12 8.47
N GLY A 207 -24.55 0.13 7.26
CA GLY A 207 -25.37 1.31 6.95
C GLY A 207 -24.58 2.63 6.98
N ALA A 208 -23.25 2.56 6.90
CA ALA A 208 -22.40 3.74 6.83
C ALA A 208 -22.40 4.34 5.40
N SER A 209 -22.05 5.62 5.29
CA SER A 209 -21.81 6.25 3.98
C SER A 209 -20.65 5.55 3.26
N VAL A 210 -20.81 5.27 1.97
CA VAL A 210 -19.81 4.62 1.12
C VAL A 210 -19.29 5.62 0.09
N PRO A 211 -18.22 6.37 0.41
CA PRO A 211 -17.70 7.41 -0.46
C PRO A 211 -16.84 6.77 -1.56
N VAL A 212 -17.45 6.43 -2.70
CA VAL A 212 -16.79 5.81 -3.85
C VAL A 212 -16.98 6.70 -5.07
N PHE A 213 -15.89 6.93 -5.82
CA PHE A 213 -15.94 7.70 -7.05
C PHE A 213 -16.76 7.00 -8.13
N GLY A 214 -17.70 7.71 -8.71
CA GLY A 214 -18.39 7.31 -9.93
C GLY A 214 -17.51 7.47 -11.18
N SER A 215 -17.80 6.72 -12.23
CA SER A 215 -17.17 6.92 -13.55
C SER A 215 -17.85 8.07 -14.29
N SER A 216 -17.14 9.17 -14.52
CA SER A 216 -17.67 10.33 -15.26
C SER A 216 -18.09 10.01 -16.70
N ASN A 217 -17.62 8.89 -17.25
CA ASN A 217 -18.01 8.42 -18.59
C ASN A 217 -19.38 7.73 -18.63
N LEU A 218 -20.00 7.45 -17.47
CA LEU A 218 -21.27 6.72 -17.38
C LEU A 218 -22.46 7.58 -16.93
N GLY A 219 -22.25 8.89 -16.69
CA GLY A 219 -23.32 9.83 -16.37
C GLY A 219 -22.96 10.79 -15.24
N GLU A 220 -23.97 11.39 -14.64
CA GLU A 220 -23.82 12.27 -13.47
C GLU A 220 -23.26 11.50 -12.27
N THR A 221 -22.31 12.12 -11.58
CA THR A 221 -21.68 11.57 -10.37
C THR A 221 -21.73 12.61 -9.26
N ASN A 222 -21.59 12.18 -8.01
CA ASN A 222 -21.40 13.07 -6.87
C ASN A 222 -19.91 13.30 -6.53
N ASN A 223 -19.02 13.12 -7.50
CA ASN A 223 -17.57 13.16 -7.29
C ASN A 223 -17.11 14.51 -6.71
N ASP A 224 -17.63 15.64 -7.21
CA ASP A 224 -17.24 16.97 -6.71
C ASP A 224 -17.61 17.17 -5.24
N ALA A 225 -18.82 16.73 -4.83
CA ALA A 225 -19.23 16.79 -3.43
C ALA A 225 -18.36 15.91 -2.53
N LEU A 226 -17.91 14.75 -3.04
CA LEU A 226 -16.97 13.88 -2.33
C LEU A 226 -15.57 14.51 -2.24
N ILE A 227 -15.08 15.14 -3.32
CA ILE A 227 -13.81 15.89 -3.32
C ILE A 227 -13.87 17.00 -2.26
N ASP A 228 -14.93 17.81 -2.25
CA ASP A 228 -15.11 18.88 -1.27
C ASP A 228 -15.15 18.35 0.17
N GLN A 229 -15.83 17.22 0.38
CA GLN A 229 -15.91 16.58 1.70
C GLN A 229 -14.53 16.20 2.26
N TYR A 230 -13.61 15.72 1.41
CA TYR A 230 -12.28 15.25 1.85
C TYR A 230 -11.14 16.25 1.56
N GLY A 231 -11.42 17.37 0.91
CA GLY A 231 -10.45 18.35 0.41
C GLY A 231 -9.57 19.01 1.48
N GLN A 232 -9.99 18.97 2.75
CA GLN A 232 -9.19 19.46 3.88
C GLN A 232 -8.05 18.51 4.27
N ARG A 233 -8.18 17.21 3.96
CA ARG A 233 -7.21 16.16 4.31
C ARG A 233 -6.46 15.62 3.09
N ILE A 234 -7.10 15.66 1.92
CA ILE A 234 -6.61 15.12 0.65
C ILE A 234 -6.62 16.23 -0.39
N HIS A 235 -5.47 16.45 -1.03
CA HIS A 235 -5.34 17.39 -2.14
C HIS A 235 -5.49 16.61 -3.44
N PHE A 236 -6.69 16.68 -4.03
CA PHE A 236 -7.08 15.98 -5.24
C PHE A 236 -6.34 16.47 -6.49
#